data_AF-A0AAV9EGW0-F1
#
_entry.id   AF-A0AAV9EGW0-F1
#
_cell.length_a   1.000
_cell.length_b   1.000
_cell.length_c   1.000
_cell.angle_alpha   90.00
_cell.angle_beta   90.00
_cell.angle_gamma   90.00
#
_symmetry.space_group_name_H-M   'P 1'
#
loop_
_entity.id
_entity.type
_entity.pdbx_description
1 polymer ?
#
loop_
_entity_poly.entity_id
_entity_poly.type
_entity_poly.pdbx_seq_one_letter_code
_entity_poly.pdbx_strand_id
1 'polypeptide(L)'
;MTNTTDYENHDDEDDDEDESDLSVREPDHDSSGPRAQEKNYTILSESDIRARQDHDIHTLSAILSISPAASAALLSHHNWCLTTVCDSWYLDNPAIPTACVNDDHLARSYVENKKNIKWCPAPGGFTCACSHRFCWNCCEEAHRPVNCATTAMWAAKNLDEAQNVEWWLPLNPKACPKCGMPIEKRDGCMRVACARGPWCAHEFCWLCLREWSAHGGPCNGFEGRRRRRALPRSRWMVARVTFERYAHYFERWSVNDASMAKAQSDFARLRERQDVQDCGFVLDAWMGIVECRRVLKWSYAYGYYLLAQEEEEEEEEGKKKKKKKKRGLFEFLQGAAETELERLHKLAEVDLQAFMDAEGRCEGFLDFREEIVKLTRVTRSHFENLVRAVEKGLEM
;
A
#
# COMPACT_ATOMS: atom_id res chain seq x y z
N MET A 1 -18.94 60.39 23.19
CA MET A 1 -17.74 61.18 22.85
C MET A 1 -16.77 61.05 24.01
N THR A 2 -15.77 60.18 23.89
CA THR A 2 -14.50 60.29 24.60
C THR A 2 -13.52 59.38 23.85
N ASN A 3 -12.48 60.01 23.32
CA ASN A 3 -11.24 59.41 22.84
C ASN A 3 -10.13 59.86 23.81
N THR A 4 -8.92 59.28 23.62
CA THR A 4 -7.59 59.54 24.23
C THR A 4 -7.24 58.62 25.40
N THR A 5 -6.52 57.51 25.16
CA THR A 5 -5.03 57.28 25.06
C THR A 5 -4.43 57.05 26.47
N ASP A 6 -3.45 56.18 26.75
CA ASP A 6 -2.20 55.82 26.08
C ASP A 6 -1.76 54.37 26.43
N TYR A 7 -1.10 53.69 25.49
CA TYR A 7 -0.26 52.51 25.74
C TYR A 7 1.15 52.85 25.22
N GLU A 8 2.14 52.77 26.10
CA GLU A 8 3.56 52.90 25.76
C GLU A 8 4.14 51.54 25.36
N ASN A 9 4.97 51.59 24.31
CA ASN A 9 5.78 50.50 23.76
C ASN A 9 6.88 50.06 24.73
N HIS A 10 7.23 48.77 24.66
CA HIS A 10 8.64 48.39 24.71
C HIS A 10 8.93 47.40 23.57
N ASP A 11 9.76 47.90 22.66
CA ASP A 11 10.44 47.19 21.60
C ASP A 11 11.50 46.24 22.18
N ASP A 12 11.64 45.07 21.57
CA ASP A 12 12.90 44.33 21.46
C ASP A 12 12.88 43.62 20.09
N GLU A 13 13.34 44.39 19.08
CA GLU A 13 14.11 43.97 17.90
C GLU A 13 15.29 43.06 18.34
N ASP A 14 15.92 42.15 17.61
CA ASP A 14 15.85 41.52 16.29
C ASP A 14 16.77 40.28 16.42
N ASP A 15 16.60 39.26 15.60
CA ASP A 15 17.74 38.52 15.03
C ASP A 15 17.21 37.63 13.89
N ASP A 16 17.30 38.22 12.70
CA ASP A 16 17.05 37.64 11.39
C ASP A 16 18.21 36.74 10.91
N GLU A 17 17.86 35.90 9.93
CA GLU A 17 18.72 35.28 8.91
C GLU A 17 19.67 34.12 9.28
N ASP A 18 19.27 32.91 8.85
CA ASP A 18 20.22 31.98 8.20
C ASP A 18 19.47 31.15 7.13
N GLU A 19 19.19 31.79 5.99
CA GLU A 19 18.80 31.15 4.73
C GLU A 19 20.02 30.44 4.15
N SER A 20 20.20 29.16 4.50
CA SER A 20 21.20 28.31 3.86
C SER A 20 20.63 27.68 2.58
N ASP A 21 21.11 28.25 1.46
CA ASP A 21 21.01 27.77 0.09
C ASP A 21 21.34 26.27 -0.04
N LEU A 22 20.32 25.42 -0.02
CA LEU A 22 20.40 24.03 -0.43
C LEU A 22 20.20 23.94 -1.94
N SER A 23 21.22 24.33 -2.69
CA SER A 23 21.33 24.02 -4.12
C SER A 23 21.32 22.50 -4.31
N VAL A 24 20.17 22.00 -4.79
CA VAL A 24 19.96 20.60 -5.15
C VAL A 24 20.84 20.32 -6.37
N ARG A 25 21.94 19.58 -6.19
CA ARG A 25 22.67 18.97 -7.30
C ARG A 25 21.73 18.00 -8.01
N GLU A 26 21.53 18.22 -9.31
CA GLU A 26 20.84 17.28 -10.19
C GLU A 26 21.56 15.91 -10.14
N PRO A 27 20.82 14.79 -10.04
CA PRO A 27 21.46 13.49 -10.03
C PRO A 27 21.96 13.13 -11.43
N ASP A 28 23.25 12.82 -11.50
CA ASP A 28 23.95 12.38 -12.70
C ASP A 28 23.23 11.20 -13.38
N HIS A 29 23.12 11.32 -14.70
CA HIS A 29 22.43 10.41 -15.61
C HIS A 29 23.20 9.08 -15.75
N ASP A 30 23.20 8.22 -14.73
CA ASP A 30 23.76 6.87 -14.88
C ASP A 30 22.84 6.00 -15.74
N SER A 31 23.35 5.62 -16.91
CA SER A 31 22.67 4.81 -17.91
C SER A 31 22.83 3.33 -17.56
N SER A 32 22.27 2.91 -16.43
CA SER A 32 22.13 1.51 -16.09
C SER A 32 20.64 1.14 -16.09
N GLY A 33 20.23 0.33 -17.08
CA GLY A 33 18.86 -0.16 -17.20
C GLY A 33 18.41 -0.93 -15.93
N PRO A 34 17.10 -1.08 -15.71
CA PRO A 34 16.60 -1.68 -14.48
C PRO A 34 17.09 -3.13 -14.36
N ARG A 35 18.01 -3.37 -13.44
CA ARG A 35 18.43 -4.72 -13.05
C ARG A 35 17.21 -5.41 -12.43
N ALA A 36 16.65 -6.38 -13.15
CA ALA A 36 15.57 -7.22 -12.65
C ALA A 36 16.00 -7.83 -11.32
N GLN A 37 15.28 -7.51 -10.25
CA GLN A 37 15.45 -8.14 -8.95
C GLN A 37 15.24 -9.65 -9.13
N GLU A 38 16.28 -10.46 -8.86
CA GLU A 38 16.17 -11.92 -8.87
C GLU A 38 15.05 -12.33 -7.91
N LYS A 39 14.04 -13.02 -8.43
CA LYS A 39 12.91 -13.49 -7.64
C LYS A 39 13.34 -14.73 -6.86
N ASN A 40 13.41 -14.64 -5.54
CA ASN A 40 13.72 -15.78 -4.66
C ASN A 40 12.53 -16.75 -4.46
N TYR A 41 11.60 -16.81 -5.41
CA TYR A 41 10.40 -17.65 -5.33
C TYR A 41 9.98 -18.12 -6.72
N THR A 42 9.34 -19.30 -6.76
CA THR A 42 8.77 -19.89 -7.98
C THR A 42 7.27 -20.02 -7.82
N ILE A 43 6.51 -19.61 -8.83
CA ILE A 43 5.07 -19.85 -8.90
C ILE A 43 4.87 -21.27 -9.43
N LEU A 44 4.11 -22.08 -8.70
CA LEU A 44 3.77 -23.44 -9.08
C LEU A 44 2.34 -23.46 -9.60
N SER A 45 2.14 -24.09 -10.76
CA SER A 45 0.81 -24.45 -11.25
C SER A 45 0.25 -25.62 -10.45
N GLU A 46 -1.05 -25.85 -10.58
CA GLU A 46 -1.69 -27.04 -9.98
C GLU A 46 -1.05 -28.34 -10.47
N SER A 47 -0.73 -28.43 -11.76
CA SER A 47 0.01 -29.58 -12.33
C SER A 47 1.38 -29.77 -11.70
N ASP A 48 2.09 -28.69 -11.35
CA ASP A 48 3.39 -28.80 -10.68
C ASP A 48 3.26 -29.35 -9.25
N ILE A 49 2.20 -28.96 -8.54
CA ILE A 49 1.90 -29.49 -7.20
C ILE A 49 1.53 -30.97 -7.29
N ARG A 50 0.65 -31.35 -8.21
CA ARG A 50 0.24 -32.75 -8.43
C ARG A 50 1.43 -33.62 -8.81
N ALA A 51 2.30 -33.16 -9.73
CA ALA A 51 3.50 -33.90 -10.12
C ALA A 51 4.46 -34.15 -8.94
N ARG A 52 4.64 -33.16 -8.05
CA ARG A 52 5.47 -33.32 -6.84
C ARG A 52 4.83 -34.27 -5.83
N GLN A 53 3.52 -34.19 -5.65
CA GLN A 53 2.75 -35.10 -4.82
C GLN A 53 2.85 -36.54 -5.32
N ASP A 54 2.64 -36.77 -6.62
CA ASP A 54 2.77 -38.09 -7.26
C ASP A 54 4.19 -38.63 -7.11
N HIS A 55 5.21 -37.78 -7.22
CA HIS A 55 6.59 -38.17 -6.98
C HIS A 55 6.83 -38.66 -5.55
N ASP A 56 6.36 -37.93 -4.53
CA ASP A 56 6.47 -38.34 -3.12
C ASP A 56 5.71 -39.68 -2.87
N ILE A 57 4.51 -39.83 -3.46
CA ILE A 57 3.68 -41.05 -3.37
C ILE A 57 4.41 -42.24 -4.00
N HIS A 58 4.91 -42.10 -5.22
CA HIS A 58 5.62 -43.17 -5.93
C HIS A 58 6.93 -43.54 -5.26
N THR A 59 7.65 -42.55 -4.71
CA THR A 59 8.88 -42.79 -3.95
C THR A 59 8.59 -43.63 -2.71
N LEU A 60 7.56 -43.28 -1.94
CA LEU A 60 7.18 -44.07 -0.75
C LEU A 60 6.65 -45.47 -1.13
N SER A 61 5.84 -45.56 -2.19
CA SER A 61 5.33 -46.82 -2.72
C SER A 61 6.48 -47.77 -3.09
N ALA A 62 7.55 -47.25 -3.68
CA ALA A 62 8.75 -48.01 -4.01
C ALA A 62 9.55 -48.43 -2.75
N ILE A 63 9.71 -47.54 -1.76
CA ILE A 63 10.46 -47.82 -0.52
C ILE A 63 9.75 -48.88 0.33
N LEU A 64 8.44 -48.73 0.52
CA LEU A 64 7.65 -49.59 1.41
C LEU A 64 6.99 -50.78 0.70
N SER A 65 7.08 -50.85 -0.63
CA SER A 65 6.44 -51.89 -1.45
C SER A 65 4.92 -52.00 -1.22
N ILE A 66 4.25 -50.86 -1.07
CA ILE A 66 2.80 -50.75 -0.89
C ILE A 66 2.15 -50.03 -2.09
N SER A 67 0.82 -50.07 -2.20
CA SER A 67 0.12 -49.38 -3.29
C SER A 67 0.28 -47.85 -3.21
N PRO A 68 0.20 -47.13 -4.35
CA PRO A 68 0.19 -45.67 -4.37
C PRO A 68 -0.94 -45.07 -3.51
N ALA A 69 -2.12 -45.68 -3.51
CA ALA A 69 -3.25 -45.24 -2.67
C ALA A 69 -2.93 -45.35 -1.17
N ALA A 70 -2.30 -46.45 -0.75
CA ALA A 70 -1.85 -46.62 0.64
C ALA A 70 -0.73 -45.62 1.00
N SER A 71 0.20 -45.38 0.06
CA SER A 71 1.28 -44.41 0.21
C SER A 71 0.74 -42.98 0.39
N ALA A 72 -0.27 -42.60 -0.39
CA ALA A 72 -0.94 -41.31 -0.29
C ALA A 72 -1.64 -41.13 1.07
N ALA A 73 -2.34 -42.16 1.56
CA ALA A 73 -2.99 -42.13 2.87
C ALA A 73 -1.97 -41.98 4.01
N LEU A 74 -0.85 -42.71 3.96
CA LEU A 74 0.22 -42.60 4.96
C LEU A 74 0.91 -41.22 4.92
N LEU A 75 1.26 -40.72 3.73
CA LEU A 75 1.87 -39.40 3.59
C LEU A 75 0.95 -38.31 4.12
N SER A 76 -0.36 -38.36 3.80
CA SER A 76 -1.33 -37.39 4.30
C SER A 76 -1.46 -37.43 5.82
N HIS A 77 -1.44 -38.61 6.43
CA HIS A 77 -1.52 -38.77 7.89
C HIS A 77 -0.26 -38.25 8.62
N HIS A 78 0.91 -38.36 7.99
CA HIS A 78 2.19 -37.94 8.55
C HIS A 78 2.69 -36.61 7.95
N ASN A 79 1.77 -35.70 7.59
CA ASN A 79 2.07 -34.34 7.14
C ASN A 79 3.11 -34.27 6.00
N TRP A 80 3.07 -35.23 5.08
CA TRP A 80 3.95 -35.33 3.90
C TRP A 80 5.45 -35.35 4.23
N CYS A 81 5.80 -35.90 5.40
CA CYS A 81 7.16 -36.11 5.85
C CYS A 81 7.57 -37.58 5.65
N LEU A 82 8.33 -37.84 4.58
CA LEU A 82 8.74 -39.19 4.19
C LEU A 82 9.55 -39.91 5.29
N THR A 83 10.42 -39.20 6.00
CA THR A 83 11.21 -39.77 7.10
C THR A 83 10.33 -40.23 8.25
N THR A 84 9.35 -39.41 8.65
CA THR A 84 8.40 -39.75 9.72
C THR A 84 7.55 -40.96 9.37
N VAL A 85 7.13 -41.09 8.10
CA VAL A 85 6.42 -42.29 7.65
C VAL A 85 7.30 -43.53 7.73
N CYS A 86 8.54 -43.44 7.24
CA CYS A 86 9.47 -44.58 7.27
C CYS A 86 9.77 -45.02 8.71
N ASP A 87 10.07 -44.07 9.60
CA ASP A 87 10.35 -44.35 11.01
C ASP A 87 9.15 -45.04 11.68
N SER A 88 7.94 -44.52 11.48
CA SER A 88 6.72 -45.12 12.03
C SER A 88 6.43 -46.51 11.44
N TRP A 89 6.68 -46.70 10.14
CA TRP A 89 6.45 -47.98 9.48
C TRP A 89 7.34 -49.10 10.01
N TYR A 90 8.63 -48.82 10.20
CA TYR A 90 9.60 -49.81 10.68
C TYR A 90 9.51 -50.07 12.18
N LEU A 91 9.05 -49.11 12.97
CA LEU A 91 8.93 -49.25 14.43
C LEU A 91 7.61 -49.90 14.85
N ASP A 92 6.48 -49.50 14.26
CA ASP A 92 5.16 -49.81 14.81
C ASP A 92 4.28 -50.67 13.88
N ASN A 93 4.71 -50.92 12.64
CA ASN A 93 3.94 -51.60 11.58
C ASN A 93 2.44 -51.17 11.58
N PRO A 94 2.16 -49.87 11.45
CA PRO A 94 0.82 -49.32 11.65
C PRO A 94 -0.14 -49.79 10.56
N ALA A 95 -1.41 -49.99 10.92
CA ALA A 95 -2.46 -50.28 9.96
C ALA A 95 -2.60 -49.11 8.97
N ILE A 96 -2.65 -49.42 7.66
CA ILE A 96 -2.86 -48.42 6.61
C ILE A 96 -4.22 -47.77 6.85
N PRO A 97 -4.31 -46.42 6.95
CA PRO A 97 -5.59 -45.75 7.12
C PRO A 97 -6.55 -46.11 5.98
N THR A 98 -7.73 -46.64 6.31
CA THR A 98 -8.75 -47.08 5.32
C THR A 98 -9.50 -45.92 4.66
N ALA A 99 -9.09 -44.68 4.90
CA ALA A 99 -9.78 -43.50 4.40
C ALA A 99 -9.54 -43.33 2.89
N CYS A 100 -10.62 -43.29 2.12
CA CYS A 100 -10.59 -42.83 0.73
C CYS A 100 -10.23 -41.34 0.74
N VAL A 101 -8.97 -40.99 0.47
CA VAL A 101 -8.57 -39.59 0.36
C VAL A 101 -8.86 -39.11 -1.05
N ASN A 102 -9.78 -38.16 -1.20
CA ASN A 102 -10.06 -37.54 -2.48
C ASN A 102 -8.85 -36.70 -2.95
N ASP A 103 -8.60 -36.64 -4.26
CA ASP A 103 -7.45 -35.91 -4.84
C ASP A 103 -7.40 -34.43 -4.42
N ASP A 104 -8.54 -33.75 -4.34
CA ASP A 104 -8.63 -32.36 -3.88
C ASP A 104 -8.22 -32.19 -2.41
N HIS A 105 -8.44 -33.20 -1.57
CA HIS A 105 -8.03 -33.19 -0.17
C HIS A 105 -6.52 -33.45 -0.06
N LEU A 106 -5.99 -34.36 -0.89
CA LEU A 106 -4.56 -34.64 -0.94
C LEU A 106 -3.76 -33.39 -1.34
N ALA A 107 -4.18 -32.66 -2.38
CA ALA A 107 -3.49 -31.44 -2.82
C ALA A 107 -3.48 -30.35 -1.73
N ARG A 108 -4.61 -30.13 -1.04
CA ARG A 108 -4.69 -29.21 0.12
C ARG A 108 -3.75 -29.63 1.24
N SER A 109 -3.82 -30.90 1.65
CA SER A 109 -2.96 -31.47 2.68
C SER A 109 -1.47 -31.34 2.33
N TYR A 110 -1.09 -31.53 1.07
CA TYR A 110 0.30 -31.41 0.61
C TYR A 110 0.85 -30.00 0.81
N VAL A 111 0.10 -28.98 0.39
CA VAL A 111 0.57 -27.59 0.47
C VAL A 111 0.55 -27.08 1.91
N GLU A 112 -0.49 -27.38 2.69
CA GLU A 112 -0.62 -26.90 4.07
C GLU A 112 0.48 -27.45 5.00
N ASN A 113 0.96 -28.67 4.73
CA ASN A 113 1.97 -29.33 5.55
C ASN A 113 3.42 -29.09 5.10
N LYS A 114 3.65 -28.51 3.91
CA LYS A 114 4.99 -28.14 3.44
C LYS A 114 5.30 -26.68 3.77
N LYS A 115 6.37 -26.43 4.55
CA LYS A 115 6.75 -25.07 5.01
C LYS A 115 7.17 -24.11 3.89
N ASN A 116 7.57 -24.63 2.74
CA ASN A 116 8.10 -23.88 1.60
C ASN A 116 7.08 -23.68 0.46
N ILE A 117 5.81 -24.02 0.67
CA ILE A 117 4.73 -23.85 -0.30
C ILE A 117 3.55 -23.16 0.42
N LYS A 118 2.92 -22.18 -0.22
CA LYS A 118 1.75 -21.47 0.31
C LYS A 118 0.71 -21.29 -0.78
N TRP A 119 -0.56 -21.38 -0.41
CA TRP A 119 -1.66 -21.07 -1.30
C TRP A 119 -1.68 -19.58 -1.64
N CYS A 120 -2.06 -19.26 -2.88
CA CYS A 120 -2.43 -17.90 -3.21
C CYS A 120 -3.77 -17.56 -2.53
N PRO A 121 -3.89 -16.44 -1.81
CA PRO A 121 -5.13 -16.07 -1.11
C PRO A 121 -6.24 -15.51 -2.03
N ALA A 122 -6.00 -15.37 -3.34
CA ALA A 122 -7.00 -14.89 -4.28
C ALA A 122 -8.21 -15.85 -4.37
N PRO A 123 -9.45 -15.34 -4.45
CA PRO A 123 -10.65 -16.17 -4.57
C PRO A 123 -10.62 -16.96 -5.88
N GLY A 124 -10.76 -18.28 -5.78
CA GLY A 124 -10.55 -19.22 -6.89
C GLY A 124 -9.20 -19.92 -6.80
N GLY A 125 -8.86 -20.44 -5.62
CA GLY A 125 -7.58 -21.10 -5.32
C GLY A 125 -7.09 -22.08 -6.38
N PHE A 126 -5.83 -22.47 -6.23
CA PHE A 126 -5.11 -23.49 -7.01
C PHE A 126 -4.31 -23.04 -8.24
N THR A 127 -4.45 -21.81 -8.75
CA THR A 127 -3.52 -21.28 -9.77
C THR A 127 -3.26 -19.78 -9.59
N CYS A 128 -2.02 -19.29 -9.69
CA CYS A 128 -1.80 -17.85 -9.75
C CYS A 128 -0.89 -17.44 -10.91
N ALA A 129 -1.53 -17.16 -12.04
CA ALA A 129 -1.14 -16.08 -12.97
C ALA A 129 -1.72 -14.72 -12.52
N CYS A 130 -2.25 -14.65 -11.30
CA CYS A 130 -3.18 -13.67 -10.78
C CYS A 130 -2.53 -12.35 -10.28
N SER A 131 -1.22 -12.17 -10.45
CA SER A 131 -0.46 -10.96 -10.04
C SER A 131 -0.58 -10.58 -8.56
N HIS A 132 -1.26 -11.37 -7.73
CA HIS A 132 -1.55 -11.05 -6.35
C HIS A 132 -0.31 -11.22 -5.47
N ARG A 133 -0.02 -10.21 -4.64
CA ARG A 133 1.14 -10.19 -3.74
C ARG A 133 0.65 -10.25 -2.30
N PHE A 134 1.12 -11.24 -1.56
CA PHE A 134 0.80 -11.44 -0.15
C PHE A 134 2.07 -11.59 0.68
N CYS A 135 1.96 -11.35 1.98
CA CYS A 135 3.04 -11.56 2.93
C CYS A 135 3.17 -13.05 3.25
N TRP A 136 4.36 -13.63 3.04
CA TRP A 136 4.60 -15.05 3.33
C TRP A 136 4.37 -15.42 4.81
N ASN A 137 4.60 -14.48 5.72
CA ASN A 137 4.57 -14.75 7.16
C ASN A 137 3.15 -14.73 7.72
N CYS A 138 2.34 -13.71 7.41
CA CYS A 138 0.97 -13.59 7.92
C CYS A 138 -0.10 -13.99 6.90
N CYS A 139 0.25 -14.29 5.65
CA CYS A 139 -0.66 -14.61 4.55
C CYS A 139 -1.67 -13.50 4.19
N GLU A 140 -1.56 -12.32 4.81
CA GLU A 140 -2.32 -11.13 4.47
C GLU A 140 -1.77 -10.46 3.20
N GLU A 141 -2.49 -9.45 2.70
CA GLU A 141 -2.01 -8.57 1.64
C GLU A 141 -0.56 -8.10 1.90
N ALA A 142 0.26 -8.05 0.85
CA ALA A 142 1.62 -7.55 0.98
C ALA A 142 1.60 -6.16 1.64
N HIS A 143 2.34 -6.01 2.75
CA HIS A 143 2.26 -4.83 3.60
C HIS A 143 3.61 -4.09 3.74
N ARG A 144 4.57 -4.33 2.84
CA ARG A 144 5.80 -3.52 2.76
C ARG A 144 5.40 -2.05 2.50
N PRO A 145 5.85 -1.06 3.31
CA PRO A 145 7.07 -1.06 4.13
C PRO A 145 6.93 -1.49 5.60
N VAL A 146 5.74 -1.83 6.07
CA VAL A 146 5.53 -2.20 7.47
C VAL A 146 5.71 -3.69 7.73
N ASN A 147 5.99 -4.06 8.98
CA ASN A 147 6.06 -5.44 9.40
C ASN A 147 4.66 -6.00 9.78
N CYS A 148 4.58 -7.32 9.96
CA CYS A 148 3.31 -7.99 10.31
C CYS A 148 2.71 -7.49 11.63
N ALA A 149 3.54 -7.06 12.58
CA ALA A 149 3.06 -6.57 13.88
C ALA A 149 2.30 -5.25 13.72
N THR A 150 2.83 -4.30 12.93
CA THR A 150 2.11 -3.05 12.59
C THR A 150 0.81 -3.34 11.85
N THR A 151 0.81 -4.29 10.92
CA THR A 151 -0.40 -4.72 10.20
C THR A 151 -1.46 -5.28 11.17
N ALA A 152 -1.07 -6.16 12.08
CA ALA A 152 -1.98 -6.73 13.08
C ALA A 152 -2.52 -5.67 14.04
N MET A 153 -1.67 -4.74 14.50
CA MET A 153 -2.10 -3.61 15.34
C MET A 153 -3.11 -2.73 14.60
N TRP A 154 -2.85 -2.39 13.33
CA TRP A 154 -3.75 -1.57 12.52
C TRP A 154 -5.10 -2.26 12.30
N ALA A 155 -5.09 -3.56 11.99
CA ALA A 155 -6.31 -4.34 11.85
C ALA A 155 -7.15 -4.37 13.15
N ALA A 156 -6.49 -4.61 14.29
CA ALA A 156 -7.15 -4.55 15.59
C ALA A 156 -7.72 -3.16 15.90
N LYS A 157 -6.98 -2.09 15.55
CA LYS A 157 -7.44 -0.72 15.74
C LYS A 157 -8.66 -0.38 14.88
N ASN A 158 -8.68 -0.85 13.63
CA ASN A 158 -9.83 -0.67 12.75
C ASN A 158 -11.07 -1.40 13.27
N LEU A 159 -10.90 -2.56 13.89
CA LEU A 159 -11.99 -3.30 14.53
C LEU A 159 -12.53 -2.56 15.76
N ASP A 160 -11.63 -2.05 16.62
CA ASP A 160 -11.96 -1.27 17.82
C ASP A 160 -12.70 0.03 17.49
N GLU A 161 -12.28 0.73 16.44
CA GLU A 161 -12.83 2.03 16.04
C GLU A 161 -13.96 1.94 15.00
N ALA A 162 -14.38 0.73 14.62
CA ALA A 162 -15.35 0.51 13.54
C ALA A 162 -16.64 1.34 13.71
N GLN A 163 -17.19 1.34 14.93
CA GLN A 163 -18.38 2.14 15.25
C GLN A 163 -18.13 3.64 15.14
N ASN A 164 -16.95 4.12 15.54
CA ASN A 164 -16.63 5.54 15.49
C ASN A 164 -16.44 6.03 14.03
N VAL A 165 -15.89 5.17 13.16
CA VAL A 165 -15.79 5.44 11.71
C VAL A 165 -17.17 5.48 11.05
N GLU A 166 -18.04 4.52 11.37
CA GLU A 166 -19.39 4.42 10.83
C GLU A 166 -20.19 5.71 11.05
N TRP A 167 -20.04 6.33 12.23
CA TRP A 167 -20.64 7.63 12.52
C TRP A 167 -19.94 8.82 11.85
N TRP A 168 -18.61 8.78 11.67
CA TRP A 168 -17.82 9.91 11.18
C TRP A 168 -17.89 10.11 9.66
N LEU A 169 -17.84 9.02 8.87
CA LEU A 169 -17.81 9.11 7.41
C LEU A 169 -19.05 9.82 6.82
N PRO A 170 -20.30 9.52 7.25
CA PRO A 170 -21.48 10.19 6.73
C PRO A 170 -21.58 11.67 7.12
N LEU A 171 -20.95 12.06 8.23
CA LEU A 171 -20.94 13.45 8.71
C LEU A 171 -19.92 14.34 7.98
N ASN A 172 -19.08 13.76 7.11
CA ASN A 172 -18.12 14.48 6.29
C ASN A 172 -18.42 14.30 4.79
N PRO A 173 -19.62 14.72 4.31
CA PRO A 173 -19.97 14.60 2.90
C PRO A 173 -19.01 15.44 2.06
N LYS A 174 -18.38 14.80 1.06
CA LYS A 174 -17.44 15.47 0.17
C LYS A 174 -18.23 16.23 -0.90
N ALA A 175 -18.11 17.55 -0.86
CA ALA A 175 -18.70 18.46 -1.84
C ALA A 175 -17.61 19.33 -2.46
N CYS A 176 -17.87 19.85 -3.65
CA CYS A 176 -16.98 20.81 -4.30
C CYS A 176 -16.78 22.03 -3.39
N PRO A 177 -15.54 22.39 -3.00
CA PRO A 177 -15.28 23.52 -2.11
C PRO A 177 -15.68 24.86 -2.73
N LYS A 178 -15.77 24.94 -4.07
CA LYS A 178 -16.15 26.16 -4.80
C LYS A 178 -17.67 26.32 -4.99
N CYS A 179 -18.41 25.24 -5.26
CA CYS A 179 -19.83 25.33 -5.65
C CYS A 179 -20.79 24.52 -4.77
N GLY A 180 -20.29 23.77 -3.78
CA GLY A 180 -21.11 23.00 -2.84
C GLY A 180 -21.79 21.77 -3.43
N MET A 181 -21.58 21.44 -4.71
CA MET A 181 -22.15 20.23 -5.31
C MET A 181 -21.59 18.97 -4.63
N PRO A 182 -22.46 18.04 -4.21
CA PRO A 182 -22.03 16.71 -3.78
C PRO A 182 -21.25 16.02 -4.90
N ILE A 183 -20.14 15.36 -4.56
CA ILE A 183 -19.30 14.64 -5.53
C ILE A 183 -19.19 13.19 -5.09
N GLU A 184 -19.43 12.29 -6.04
CA GLU A 184 -19.13 10.87 -5.93
C GLU A 184 -17.82 10.60 -6.67
N LYS A 185 -16.83 10.03 -5.98
CA LYS A 185 -15.54 9.69 -6.60
C LYS A 185 -15.69 8.39 -7.40
N ARG A 186 -15.47 8.45 -8.71
CA ARG A 186 -15.52 7.29 -9.62
C ARG A 186 -14.15 6.85 -10.13
N ASP A 187 -13.19 7.74 -10.05
CA ASP A 187 -11.84 7.56 -10.58
C ASP A 187 -10.86 7.21 -9.46
N GLY A 188 -9.70 6.68 -9.80
CA GLY A 188 -8.64 6.28 -8.89
C GLY A 188 -7.81 7.47 -8.38
N CYS A 189 -7.54 8.47 -9.22
CA CYS A 189 -6.74 9.65 -8.88
C CYS A 189 -7.34 10.49 -7.72
N MET A 190 -6.49 11.13 -6.91
CA MET A 190 -6.91 12.02 -5.82
C MET A 190 -7.10 13.48 -6.27
N ARG A 191 -6.62 13.83 -7.48
CA ARG A 191 -6.96 15.10 -8.14
C ARG A 191 -8.33 14.95 -8.79
N VAL A 192 -9.32 15.60 -8.21
CA VAL A 192 -10.71 15.52 -8.67
C VAL A 192 -11.11 16.85 -9.31
N ALA A 193 -11.69 16.78 -10.51
CA ALA A 193 -12.36 17.92 -11.15
C ALA A 193 -13.85 17.91 -10.79
N CYS A 194 -14.43 19.08 -10.56
CA CYS A 194 -15.85 19.19 -10.25
C CYS A 194 -16.73 18.70 -11.41
N ALA A 195 -17.64 17.78 -11.12
CA ALA A 195 -18.54 17.17 -12.11
C ALA A 195 -19.65 18.10 -12.64
N ARG A 196 -19.73 19.36 -12.16
CA ARG A 196 -20.73 20.34 -12.62
C ARG A 196 -20.44 20.86 -14.04
N GLY A 197 -19.42 20.32 -14.72
CA GLY A 197 -19.12 20.61 -16.13
C GLY A 197 -18.71 22.08 -16.35
N PRO A 198 -19.15 22.74 -17.43
CA PRO A 198 -18.69 24.08 -17.81
C PRO A 198 -19.00 25.17 -16.76
N TRP A 199 -19.88 24.89 -15.79
CA TRP A 199 -20.27 25.82 -14.73
C TRP A 199 -19.30 25.84 -13.54
N CYS A 200 -18.48 24.79 -13.38
CA CYS A 200 -17.45 24.74 -12.35
C CYS A 200 -16.37 23.73 -12.77
N ALA A 201 -15.24 24.23 -13.26
CA ALA A 201 -14.06 23.43 -13.60
C ALA A 201 -13.01 23.44 -12.47
N HIS A 202 -13.45 23.55 -11.21
CA HIS A 202 -12.53 23.61 -10.08
C HIS A 202 -11.91 22.24 -9.83
N GLU A 203 -10.58 22.18 -9.78
CA GLU A 203 -9.81 21.00 -9.44
C GLU A 203 -9.27 21.12 -8.02
N PHE A 204 -9.40 20.05 -7.24
CA PHE A 204 -9.01 20.03 -5.84
C PHE A 204 -8.58 18.62 -5.41
N CYS A 205 -7.89 18.55 -4.28
CA CYS A 205 -7.50 17.27 -3.68
C CYS A 205 -8.68 16.64 -2.93
N TRP A 206 -9.01 15.38 -3.23
CA TRP A 206 -10.12 14.65 -2.60
C TRP A 206 -9.98 14.52 -1.06
N LEU A 207 -8.75 14.40 -0.57
CA LEU A 207 -8.47 14.20 0.84
C LEU A 207 -8.64 15.50 1.64
N CYS A 208 -7.97 16.57 1.21
CA CYS A 208 -7.90 17.82 1.99
C CYS A 208 -8.85 18.93 1.49
N LEU A 209 -9.52 18.74 0.35
CA LEU A 209 -10.42 19.70 -0.30
C LEU A 209 -9.79 21.05 -0.68
N ARG A 210 -8.45 21.16 -0.65
CA ARG A 210 -7.73 22.35 -1.10
C ARG A 210 -7.63 22.35 -2.62
N GLU A 211 -7.65 23.54 -3.20
CA GLU A 211 -7.45 23.76 -4.64
C GLU A 211 -6.12 23.15 -5.10
N TRP A 212 -6.14 22.46 -6.25
CA TRP A 212 -4.99 21.71 -6.73
C TRP A 212 -3.81 22.61 -7.13
N SER A 213 -4.07 23.74 -7.80
CA SER A 213 -3.04 24.69 -8.23
C SER A 213 -2.31 25.34 -7.05
N ALA A 214 -3.04 25.63 -5.97
CA ALA A 214 -2.51 26.18 -4.72
C ALA A 214 -2.13 25.10 -3.70
N HIS A 215 -2.14 23.82 -4.08
CA HIS A 215 -1.74 22.70 -3.24
C HIS A 215 -0.20 22.66 -3.11
N GLY A 216 0.37 23.72 -2.53
CA GLY A 216 1.81 24.01 -2.41
C GLY A 216 2.55 23.16 -1.40
N GLY A 217 2.21 21.87 -1.28
CA GLY A 217 2.91 20.92 -0.41
C GLY A 217 2.09 19.69 -0.03
N PRO A 218 2.71 18.75 0.71
CA PRO A 218 2.07 17.52 1.17
C PRO A 218 0.88 17.79 2.09
N CYS A 219 -0.25 17.09 1.89
CA CYS A 219 -1.43 17.16 2.78
C CYS A 219 -1.56 15.92 3.71
N ASN A 220 -0.49 15.13 3.80
CA ASN A 220 -0.39 13.88 4.53
C ASN A 220 -0.22 14.06 6.05
N GLY A 221 0.43 15.14 6.49
CA GLY A 221 0.70 15.42 7.90
C GLY A 221 -0.56 15.71 8.72
N PHE A 222 -0.61 15.24 9.97
CA PHE A 222 -1.70 15.52 10.90
C PHE A 222 -1.38 16.73 11.81
N GLU A 223 -2.12 17.83 11.64
CA GLU A 223 -1.84 19.10 12.33
C GLU A 223 -2.49 19.24 13.74
N GLY A 224 -3.22 18.23 14.23
CA GLY A 224 -4.04 18.32 15.46
C GLY A 224 -3.28 18.73 16.74
N ARG A 225 -1.94 18.62 16.77
CA ARG A 225 -1.11 19.06 17.90
C ARG A 225 -1.07 20.57 18.10
N ARG A 226 -1.24 21.41 17.06
CA ARG A 226 -1.26 22.88 17.22
C ARG A 226 -2.42 23.33 18.11
N ARG A 227 -3.55 22.61 18.10
CA ARG A 227 -4.73 22.87 18.96
C ARG A 227 -4.55 22.37 20.40
N ARG A 228 -3.74 21.32 20.63
CA ARG A 228 -3.56 20.69 21.96
C ARG A 228 -2.71 21.53 22.94
N ARG A 229 -1.78 22.35 22.46
CA ARG A 229 -0.97 23.25 23.30
C ARG A 229 -1.76 24.44 23.87
N ALA A 230 -2.93 24.75 23.30
CA ALA A 230 -3.72 25.94 23.63
C ALA A 230 -4.90 25.68 24.57
N LEU A 231 -5.13 24.42 25.01
CA LEU A 231 -6.38 24.04 25.68
C LEU A 231 -6.17 23.15 26.93
N PRO A 232 -7.10 23.16 27.91
CA PRO A 232 -6.99 22.37 29.15
C PRO A 232 -6.91 20.87 28.88
N ARG A 233 -6.05 20.15 29.63
CA ARG A 233 -5.85 18.68 29.56
C ARG A 233 -7.05 17.90 30.15
N SER A 234 -8.25 18.07 29.59
CA SER A 234 -9.40 17.24 29.97
C SER A 234 -9.34 15.86 29.29
N ARG A 235 -9.83 14.82 29.98
CA ARG A 235 -9.91 13.45 29.43
C ARG A 235 -10.69 13.39 28.11
N TRP A 236 -11.76 14.19 28.01
CA TRP A 236 -12.58 14.31 26.80
C TRP A 236 -11.77 14.86 25.61
N MET A 237 -10.94 15.87 25.84
CA MET A 237 -10.14 16.46 24.76
C MET A 237 -9.05 15.51 24.25
N VAL A 238 -8.43 14.74 25.15
CA VAL A 238 -7.48 13.69 24.75
C VAL A 238 -8.17 12.66 23.88
N ALA A 239 -9.35 12.17 24.29
CA ALA A 239 -10.13 11.22 23.49
C ALA A 239 -10.48 11.78 22.10
N ARG A 240 -10.91 13.06 22.02
CA ARG A 240 -11.26 13.70 20.75
C ARG A 240 -10.06 13.83 19.81
N VAL A 241 -8.91 14.28 20.29
CA VAL A 241 -7.70 14.42 19.45
C VAL A 241 -7.17 13.06 18.99
N THR A 242 -7.22 12.04 19.85
CA THR A 242 -6.86 10.66 19.48
C THR A 242 -7.77 10.14 18.37
N PHE A 243 -9.08 10.41 18.47
CA PHE A 243 -10.03 10.04 17.43
C PHE A 243 -9.81 10.81 16.13
N GLU A 244 -9.65 12.15 16.18
CA GLU A 244 -9.34 12.98 15.00
C GLU A 244 -8.07 12.50 14.28
N ARG A 245 -7.05 12.09 15.05
CA ARG A 245 -5.84 11.49 14.50
C ARG A 245 -6.16 10.18 13.79
N TYR A 246 -6.84 9.26 14.46
CA TYR A 246 -7.22 7.99 13.86
C TYR A 246 -8.03 8.20 12.57
N ALA A 247 -9.04 9.07 12.59
CA ALA A 247 -9.86 9.40 11.43
C ALA A 247 -9.02 9.93 10.24
N HIS A 248 -8.05 10.80 10.50
CA HIS A 248 -7.13 11.34 9.48
C HIS A 248 -6.34 10.25 8.75
N TYR A 249 -5.76 9.32 9.51
CA TYR A 249 -4.95 8.23 8.97
C TYR A 249 -5.83 7.13 8.34
N PHE A 250 -6.98 6.82 8.95
CA PHE A 250 -7.92 5.83 8.45
C PHE A 250 -8.52 6.24 7.10
N GLU A 251 -8.96 7.49 6.94
CA GLU A 251 -9.49 8.00 5.68
C GLU A 251 -8.47 7.85 4.54
N ARG A 252 -7.21 8.20 4.79
CA ARG A 252 -6.14 8.10 3.78
C ARG A 252 -5.75 6.66 3.48
N TRP A 253 -5.77 5.79 4.50
CA TRP A 253 -5.57 4.36 4.33
C TRP A 253 -6.68 3.75 3.44
N SER A 254 -7.95 4.00 3.77
CA SER A 254 -9.10 3.41 3.06
C SER A 254 -9.27 3.96 1.65
N VAL A 255 -8.99 5.25 1.45
CA VAL A 255 -9.03 5.87 0.11
C VAL A 255 -7.93 5.34 -0.80
N ASN A 256 -6.72 5.09 -0.28
CA ASN A 256 -5.66 4.43 -1.06
C ASN A 256 -5.98 2.96 -1.35
N ASP A 257 -6.63 2.26 -0.41
CA ASP A 257 -7.11 0.88 -0.63
C ASP A 257 -8.15 0.82 -1.75
N ALA A 258 -9.17 1.67 -1.69
CA ALA A 258 -10.20 1.77 -2.74
C ALA A 258 -9.59 2.17 -4.10
N SER A 259 -8.65 3.12 -4.11
CA SER A 259 -7.92 3.54 -5.32
C SER A 259 -7.05 2.42 -5.89
N MET A 260 -6.41 1.62 -5.04
CA MET A 260 -5.67 0.43 -5.45
C MET A 260 -6.59 -0.60 -6.12
N ALA A 261 -7.74 -0.90 -5.52
CA ALA A 261 -8.71 -1.84 -6.07
C ALA A 261 -9.26 -1.37 -7.42
N LYS A 262 -9.54 -0.06 -7.56
CA LYS A 262 -9.94 0.55 -8.85
C LYS A 262 -8.82 0.41 -9.89
N ALA A 263 -7.59 0.75 -9.55
CA ALA A 263 -6.44 0.62 -10.45
C ALA A 263 -6.17 -0.83 -10.87
N GLN A 264 -6.40 -1.81 -9.99
CA GLN A 264 -6.32 -3.24 -10.33
C GLN A 264 -7.40 -3.63 -11.35
N SER A 265 -8.63 -3.13 -11.19
CA SER A 265 -9.72 -3.35 -12.14
C SER A 265 -9.43 -2.70 -13.50
N ASP A 266 -8.93 -1.46 -13.51
CA ASP A 266 -8.54 -0.78 -14.74
C ASP A 266 -7.39 -1.49 -15.45
N PHE A 267 -6.37 -1.92 -14.70
CA PHE A 267 -5.27 -2.72 -15.22
C PHE A 267 -5.76 -4.03 -15.86
N ALA A 268 -6.65 -4.76 -15.19
CA ALA A 268 -7.22 -6.00 -15.71
C ALA A 268 -7.97 -5.77 -17.03
N ARG A 269 -8.82 -4.73 -17.07
CA ARG A 269 -9.56 -4.32 -18.27
C ARG A 269 -8.64 -3.91 -19.42
N LEU A 270 -7.57 -3.16 -19.14
CA LEU A 270 -6.61 -2.73 -20.15
C LEU A 270 -5.76 -3.88 -20.68
N ARG A 271 -5.43 -4.87 -19.83
CA ARG A 271 -4.66 -6.05 -20.25
C ARG A 271 -5.40 -6.93 -21.26
N GLU A 272 -6.73 -6.92 -21.26
CA GLU A 272 -7.56 -7.66 -22.23
C GLU A 272 -7.63 -6.98 -23.61
N ARG A 273 -7.25 -5.71 -23.71
CA ARG A 273 -7.26 -4.92 -24.94
C ARG A 273 -5.99 -5.15 -25.77
N GLN A 274 -6.16 -5.62 -27.00
CA GLN A 274 -5.02 -5.98 -27.86
C GLN A 274 -4.17 -4.77 -28.29
N ASP A 275 -4.80 -3.62 -28.52
CA ASP A 275 -4.15 -2.33 -28.79
C ASP A 275 -3.25 -1.83 -27.63
N VAL A 276 -3.56 -2.24 -26.40
CA VAL A 276 -2.77 -1.89 -25.20
C VAL A 276 -1.68 -2.91 -24.91
N GLN A 277 -1.85 -4.17 -25.32
CA GLN A 277 -0.82 -5.21 -25.15
C GLN A 277 0.48 -4.85 -25.91
N ASP A 278 0.36 -4.18 -27.06
CA ASP A 278 1.50 -3.66 -27.80
C ASP A 278 2.15 -2.43 -27.12
N CYS A 279 1.45 -1.82 -26.14
CA CYS A 279 1.90 -0.69 -25.34
C CYS A 279 2.35 -1.12 -23.94
N GLY A 280 3.35 -2.00 -23.84
CA GLY A 280 3.83 -2.54 -22.56
C GLY A 280 4.19 -1.48 -21.50
N PHE A 281 4.59 -0.27 -21.91
CA PHE A 281 4.85 0.86 -21.00
C PHE A 281 3.60 1.35 -20.25
N VAL A 282 2.42 1.24 -20.83
CA VAL A 282 1.14 1.57 -20.17
C VAL A 282 0.84 0.55 -19.09
N LEU A 283 1.03 -0.74 -19.39
CA LEU A 283 0.85 -1.81 -18.41
C LEU A 283 1.83 -1.68 -17.25
N ASP A 284 3.10 -1.34 -17.52
CA ASP A 284 4.11 -1.06 -16.50
C ASP A 284 3.72 0.12 -15.59
N ALA A 285 3.14 1.18 -16.16
CA ALA A 285 2.65 2.34 -15.41
C ALA A 285 1.52 1.95 -14.45
N TRP A 286 0.51 1.20 -14.93
CA TRP A 286 -0.61 0.74 -14.12
C TRP A 286 -0.19 -0.24 -13.02
N MET A 287 0.71 -1.18 -13.32
CA MET A 287 1.31 -2.04 -12.29
C MET A 287 2.05 -1.22 -11.24
N GLY A 288 2.80 -0.19 -11.66
CA GLY A 288 3.45 0.76 -10.77
C GLY A 288 2.46 1.49 -9.87
N ILE A 289 1.36 2.01 -10.43
CA ILE A 289 0.31 2.71 -9.68
C ILE A 289 -0.28 1.81 -8.60
N VAL A 290 -0.66 0.56 -8.93
CA VAL A 290 -1.20 -0.40 -7.97
C VAL A 290 -0.24 -0.62 -6.79
N GLU A 291 1.04 -0.83 -7.09
CA GLU A 291 2.05 -1.06 -6.06
C GLU A 291 2.30 0.20 -5.21
N CYS A 292 2.30 1.38 -5.82
CA CYS A 292 2.46 2.65 -5.12
C CYS A 292 1.27 2.92 -4.18
N ARG A 293 0.03 2.64 -4.61
CA ARG A 293 -1.16 2.75 -3.75
C ARG A 293 -1.10 1.80 -2.55
N ARG A 294 -0.65 0.56 -2.77
CA ARG A 294 -0.39 -0.41 -1.69
C ARG A 294 0.61 0.15 -0.67
N VAL A 295 1.75 0.67 -1.14
CA VAL A 295 2.76 1.27 -0.27
C VAL A 295 2.20 2.48 0.48
N LEU A 296 1.44 3.37 -0.16
CA LEU A 296 0.82 4.51 0.52
C LEU A 296 -0.15 4.08 1.61
N LYS A 297 -1.06 3.14 1.31
CA LYS A 297 -1.98 2.53 2.29
C LYS A 297 -1.21 2.13 3.55
N TRP A 298 -0.16 1.31 3.41
CA TRP A 298 0.62 0.85 4.56
C TRP A 298 1.51 1.92 5.19
N SER A 299 1.95 2.93 4.45
CA SER A 299 2.67 4.08 5.00
C SER A 299 1.79 4.92 5.94
N TYR A 300 0.48 5.01 5.71
CA TYR A 300 -0.43 5.71 6.62
C TYR A 300 -0.64 4.95 7.93
N ALA A 301 -0.75 3.62 7.88
CA ALA A 301 -0.75 2.80 9.09
C ALA A 301 0.55 3.01 9.89
N TYR A 302 1.70 3.05 9.22
CA TYR A 302 2.99 3.38 9.85
C TYR A 302 2.98 4.77 10.50
N GLY A 303 2.55 5.81 9.77
CA GLY A 303 2.52 7.19 10.24
C GLY A 303 1.66 7.38 11.50
N TYR A 304 0.55 6.65 11.62
CA TYR A 304 -0.29 6.67 12.82
C TYR A 304 0.49 6.23 14.07
N TYR A 305 1.19 5.09 14.00
CA TYR A 305 1.95 4.56 15.15
C TYR A 305 3.24 5.33 15.41
N LEU A 306 3.87 5.89 14.37
CA LEU A 306 5.01 6.80 14.53
C LEU A 306 4.64 8.00 15.41
N LEU A 307 3.43 8.55 15.24
CA LEU A 307 2.91 9.64 16.06
C LEU A 307 2.45 9.21 17.47
N ALA A 308 1.93 8.00 17.62
CA ALA A 308 1.50 7.49 18.92
C ALA A 308 2.70 7.30 19.88
N GLN A 309 3.81 6.78 19.36
CA GLN A 309 5.07 6.60 20.11
C GLN A 309 5.72 7.92 20.56
N GLU A 310 5.33 9.07 20.00
CA GLU A 310 5.75 10.39 20.47
C GLU A 310 4.98 10.88 21.71
N GLU A 311 3.82 10.29 22.03
CA GLU A 311 2.93 10.77 23.10
C GLU A 311 3.07 10.01 24.41
N GLU A 312 3.61 8.79 24.36
CA GLU A 312 3.65 7.87 25.50
C GLU A 312 4.84 8.09 26.44
N GLU A 313 5.80 8.98 26.12
CA GLU A 313 7.01 9.14 26.92
C GLU A 313 7.30 10.60 27.32
N GLU A 314 7.47 10.82 28.63
CA GLU A 314 8.13 12.02 29.19
C GLU A 314 9.64 11.91 28.91
N GLU A 315 10.04 12.18 27.67
CA GLU A 315 11.42 11.99 27.22
C GLU A 315 12.32 13.23 27.40
N GLU A 316 13.58 12.96 27.70
CA GLU A 316 14.70 13.91 27.58
C GLU A 316 14.69 14.65 26.24
N GLU A 317 15.05 15.94 26.26
CA GLU A 317 14.96 16.86 25.12
C GLU A 317 15.65 16.35 23.84
N GLY A 318 16.75 15.59 23.99
CA GLY A 318 17.48 14.98 22.89
C GLY A 318 16.66 13.94 22.09
N LYS A 319 15.89 13.08 22.76
CA LYS A 319 15.08 12.04 22.10
C LYS A 319 13.89 12.64 21.34
N LYS A 320 13.28 13.68 21.92
CA LYS A 320 12.20 14.45 21.30
C LYS A 320 12.62 15.12 19.98
N LYS A 321 13.83 15.70 19.92
CA LYS A 321 14.38 16.29 18.69
C LYS A 321 14.60 15.21 17.61
N LYS A 322 15.10 14.03 17.99
CA LYS A 322 15.27 12.89 17.06
C LYS A 322 13.93 12.40 16.50
N LYS A 323 12.91 12.19 17.34
CA LYS A 323 11.56 11.78 16.90
C LYS A 323 10.94 12.82 15.94
N LYS A 324 11.03 14.11 16.26
CA LYS A 324 10.56 15.20 15.35
C LYS A 324 11.25 15.18 13.99
N LYS A 325 12.57 14.94 13.93
CA LYS A 325 13.32 14.81 12.67
C LYS A 325 12.87 13.59 11.87
N LYS A 326 12.70 12.43 12.53
CA LYS A 326 12.19 11.21 11.88
C LYS A 326 10.82 11.46 11.26
N ARG A 327 9.90 12.10 12.00
CA ARG A 327 8.58 12.46 11.47
C ARG A 327 8.69 13.40 10.28
N GLY A 328 9.46 14.49 10.39
CA GLY A 328 9.62 15.45 9.29
C GLY A 328 10.16 14.79 8.02
N LEU A 329 11.16 13.91 8.16
CA LEU A 329 11.70 13.14 7.04
C LEU A 329 10.65 12.20 6.44
N PHE A 330 9.90 11.48 7.28
CA PHE A 330 8.83 10.59 6.82
C PHE A 330 7.73 11.35 6.08
N GLU A 331 7.22 12.44 6.65
CA GLU A 331 6.16 13.25 6.05
C GLU A 331 6.62 13.86 4.72
N PHE A 332 7.88 14.31 4.63
CA PHE A 332 8.48 14.79 3.39
C PHE A 332 8.55 13.71 2.32
N LEU A 333 9.13 12.54 2.64
CA LEU A 333 9.27 11.43 1.68
C LEU A 333 7.92 10.89 1.22
N GLN A 334 6.97 10.72 2.14
CA GLN A 334 5.62 10.28 1.83
C GLN A 334 4.91 11.30 0.93
N GLY A 335 5.00 12.59 1.26
CA GLY A 335 4.39 13.67 0.48
C GLY A 335 4.93 13.80 -0.94
N ALA A 336 6.24 13.66 -1.11
CA ALA A 336 6.88 13.65 -2.43
C ALA A 336 6.40 12.45 -3.27
N ALA A 337 6.35 11.26 -2.66
CA ALA A 337 5.85 10.05 -3.32
C ALA A 337 4.37 10.18 -3.75
N GLU A 338 3.52 10.75 -2.89
CA GLU A 338 2.11 11.01 -3.22
C GLU A 338 1.96 11.96 -4.41
N THR A 339 2.67 13.08 -4.37
CA THR A 339 2.58 14.10 -5.41
C THR A 339 2.89 13.53 -6.78
N GLU A 340 3.97 12.75 -6.85
CA GLU A 340 4.39 12.14 -8.12
C GLU A 340 3.45 11.01 -8.55
N LEU A 341 2.92 10.21 -7.61
CA LEU A 341 1.90 9.21 -7.92
C LEU A 341 0.63 9.83 -8.51
N GLU A 342 0.15 10.95 -7.98
CA GLU A 342 -1.06 11.57 -8.51
C GLU A 342 -0.86 12.12 -9.93
N ARG A 343 0.36 12.58 -10.26
CA ARG A 343 0.71 12.99 -11.64
C ARG A 343 0.69 11.78 -12.58
N LEU A 344 1.35 10.69 -12.19
CA LEU A 344 1.35 9.45 -12.98
C LEU A 344 -0.06 8.88 -13.14
N HIS A 345 -0.85 8.85 -12.06
CA HIS A 345 -2.20 8.29 -12.08
C HIS A 345 -3.12 9.10 -12.99
N LYS A 346 -3.04 10.44 -12.95
CA LYS A 346 -3.81 11.30 -13.86
C LYS A 346 -3.45 11.02 -15.32
N LEU A 347 -2.16 10.95 -15.64
CA LEU A 347 -1.69 10.69 -17.01
C LEU A 347 -2.18 9.33 -17.52
N ALA A 348 -2.15 8.30 -16.67
CA ALA A 348 -2.60 6.95 -17.02
C ALA A 348 -4.13 6.80 -17.08
N GLU A 349 -4.88 7.50 -16.24
CA GLU A 349 -6.34 7.34 -16.12
C GLU A 349 -7.10 8.27 -17.08
N VAL A 350 -6.67 9.53 -17.21
CA VAL A 350 -7.37 10.59 -17.96
C VAL A 350 -6.73 10.81 -19.32
N ASP A 351 -5.45 11.16 -19.34
CA ASP A 351 -4.80 11.64 -20.57
C ASP A 351 -4.63 10.49 -21.59
N LEU A 352 -4.49 9.24 -21.12
CA LEU A 352 -4.49 8.05 -21.97
C LEU A 352 -5.77 7.93 -22.81
N GLN A 353 -6.94 8.32 -22.28
CA GLN A 353 -8.22 8.14 -22.99
C GLN A 353 -8.26 8.93 -24.31
N ALA A 354 -7.59 10.08 -24.37
CA ALA A 354 -7.52 10.88 -25.59
C ALA A 354 -6.87 10.14 -26.77
N PHE A 355 -6.01 9.16 -26.49
CA PHE A 355 -5.35 8.32 -27.50
C PHE A 355 -6.11 7.02 -27.78
N MET A 356 -6.87 6.52 -26.80
CA MET A 356 -7.63 5.27 -26.91
C MET A 356 -8.87 5.41 -27.78
N ASP A 357 -9.47 6.61 -27.81
CA ASP A 357 -10.72 6.88 -28.53
C ASP A 357 -10.49 7.50 -29.93
N ALA A 358 -9.24 7.71 -30.33
CA ALA A 358 -8.89 8.40 -31.56
C ALA A 358 -8.73 7.44 -32.75
N GLU A 359 -9.36 7.77 -33.88
CA GLU A 359 -9.21 7.03 -35.13
C GLU A 359 -7.95 7.51 -35.89
N GLY A 360 -6.91 6.68 -35.93
CA GLY A 360 -5.70 6.90 -36.74
C GLY A 360 -4.45 7.29 -35.94
N ARG A 361 -3.47 7.92 -36.61
CA ARG A 361 -2.24 8.38 -35.94
C ARG A 361 -2.56 9.60 -35.08
N CYS A 362 -2.40 9.45 -33.77
CA CYS A 362 -2.56 10.54 -32.83
C CYS A 362 -1.30 11.42 -32.79
N GLU A 363 -1.46 12.69 -33.11
CA GLU A 363 -0.43 13.70 -32.83
C GLU A 363 -0.18 13.76 -31.31
N GLY A 364 1.09 13.84 -30.89
CA GLY A 364 1.46 13.90 -29.46
C GLY A 364 1.57 12.56 -28.73
N PHE A 365 1.31 11.40 -29.37
CA PHE A 365 1.45 10.09 -28.70
C PHE A 365 2.89 9.77 -28.28
N LEU A 366 3.88 10.23 -29.05
CA LEU A 366 5.30 10.04 -28.71
C LEU A 366 5.67 10.83 -27.44
N ASP A 367 5.19 12.06 -27.31
CA ASP A 367 5.41 12.91 -26.14
C ASP A 367 4.72 12.30 -24.91
N PHE A 368 3.48 11.81 -25.07
CA PHE A 368 2.77 11.05 -24.04
C PHE A 368 3.57 9.83 -23.58
N ARG A 369 4.08 9.03 -24.53
CA ARG A 369 4.88 7.84 -24.24
C ARG A 369 6.14 8.19 -23.47
N GLU A 370 6.85 9.24 -23.85
CA GLU A 370 8.05 9.69 -23.14
C GLU A 370 7.70 10.11 -21.70
N GLU A 371 6.66 10.91 -21.53
CA GLU A 371 6.25 11.43 -20.23
C GLU A 371 5.77 10.32 -19.30
N ILE A 372 4.94 9.37 -19.76
CA ILE A 372 4.44 8.29 -18.90
C ILE A 372 5.57 7.33 -18.48
N VAL A 373 6.53 7.04 -19.37
CA VAL A 373 7.69 6.22 -19.04
C VAL A 373 8.56 6.93 -18.01
N LYS A 374 8.80 8.23 -18.18
CA LYS A 374 9.58 9.05 -17.25
C LYS A 374 8.91 9.11 -15.88
N LEU A 375 7.64 9.50 -15.80
CA LEU A 375 6.90 9.58 -14.53
C LEU A 375 6.81 8.22 -13.83
N THR A 376 6.65 7.12 -14.58
CA THR A 376 6.66 5.76 -14.00
C THR A 376 7.98 5.46 -13.29
N ARG A 377 9.11 5.84 -13.88
CA ARG A 377 10.45 5.65 -13.27
C ARG A 377 10.64 6.57 -12.06
N VAL A 378 10.30 7.84 -12.19
CA VAL A 378 10.46 8.85 -11.12
C VAL A 378 9.59 8.48 -9.92
N THR A 379 8.32 8.12 -10.15
CA THR A 379 7.41 7.65 -9.10
C THR A 379 8.02 6.45 -8.37
N ARG A 380 8.46 5.42 -9.11
CA ARG A 380 9.10 4.23 -8.50
C ARG A 380 10.28 4.60 -7.61
N SER A 381 11.14 5.52 -8.05
CA SER A 381 12.28 6.00 -7.26
C SER A 381 11.87 6.65 -5.94
N HIS A 382 10.86 7.54 -5.95
CA HIS A 382 10.34 8.16 -4.72
C HIS A 382 9.78 7.11 -3.75
N PHE A 383 9.06 6.12 -4.25
CA PHE A 383 8.52 5.02 -3.44
C PHE A 383 9.61 4.11 -2.89
N GLU A 384 10.64 3.79 -3.67
CA GLU A 384 11.79 3.03 -3.18
C GLU A 384 12.54 3.78 -2.07
N ASN A 385 12.71 5.09 -2.21
CA ASN A 385 13.34 5.93 -1.19
C ASN A 385 12.51 5.95 0.10
N LEU A 386 11.18 6.12 0.00
CA LEU A 386 10.27 6.04 1.15
C LEU A 386 10.37 4.69 1.85
N VAL A 387 10.27 3.58 1.09
CA VAL A 387 10.33 2.23 1.64
C VAL A 387 11.66 1.97 2.33
N ARG A 388 12.79 2.28 1.68
CA ARG A 388 14.14 2.12 2.24
C ARG A 388 14.31 2.94 3.52
N ALA A 389 13.81 4.17 3.55
CA ALA A 389 13.90 5.02 4.74
C ALA A 389 13.09 4.46 5.92
N VAL A 390 11.87 3.96 5.67
CA VAL A 390 11.03 3.33 6.70
C VAL A 390 11.67 2.04 7.22
N GLU A 391 12.21 1.18 6.33
CA GLU A 391 12.86 -0.07 6.71
C GLU A 391 14.13 0.15 7.54
N LYS A 392 14.86 1.24 7.30
CA LYS A 392 16.01 1.68 8.10
C LYS A 392 15.60 2.42 9.37
N GLY A 393 14.32 2.51 9.69
CA GLY A 393 13.83 3.21 10.88
C GLY A 393 14.03 4.73 10.83
N LEU A 394 14.07 5.32 9.65
CA LEU A 394 14.24 6.76 9.39
C LEU A 394 15.54 7.33 9.99
N GLU A 395 16.59 6.53 9.96
CA GLU A 395 17.94 6.96 10.35
C GLU A 395 18.65 7.54 9.13
N MET A 396 19.20 8.75 9.28
CA MET A 396 19.95 9.47 8.24
C MET A 396 21.40 9.01 8.23
#